data_AF-A0AA92W515-F1
#
_entry.id   AF-A0AA92W515-F1
#
_cell.length_a   1.000
_cell.length_b   1.000
_cell.length_c   1.000
_cell.angle_alpha   90.00
_cell.angle_beta   90.00
_cell.angle_gamma   90.00
#
_symmetry.space_group_name_H-M   'P 1'
#
loop_
_entity.id
_entity.type
_entity.pdbx_description
1 polymer ?
#
loop_
_entity_poly.entity_id
_entity_poly.type
_entity_poly.pdbx_seq_one_letter_code
_entity_poly.pdbx_strand_id
1 'polypeptide(L)'
;MSWKEMIQVERGADITEMEAPIPSTIGEGFTFCLNGKQYTTIGGYTKGKRDVEFYITSYIGYCGGAEHYYCSISIPVENRNGNTTIGGYHGGIEIPNEYQSFKASIVRPLTKEEAADTERWEWYKEGDMVEAFCSLKELNKCIEMIRQIFPEDKWNVVIKRNI
;
A
#
# COMPACT_ATOMS: atom_id res chain seq x y z
N MET A 1 13.23 -2.22 -13.27
CA MET A 1 12.19 -1.46 -12.56
C MET A 1 12.65 -1.27 -11.14
N SER A 2 12.71 -0.02 -10.68
CA SER A 2 13.00 0.37 -9.31
C SER A 2 11.77 0.13 -8.42
N TRP A 3 11.96 0.10 -7.09
CA TRP A 3 10.83 -0.03 -6.17
C TRP A 3 9.84 1.15 -6.28
N LYS A 4 10.33 2.36 -6.64
CA LYS A 4 9.50 3.56 -6.82
C LYS A 4 8.46 3.34 -7.93
N GLU A 5 8.89 2.78 -9.05
CA GLU A 5 8.03 2.47 -10.21
C GLU A 5 7.05 1.31 -9.93
N MET A 6 7.28 0.50 -8.90
CA MET A 6 6.42 -0.63 -8.53
C MET A 6 5.30 -0.26 -7.56
N ILE A 7 5.24 0.98 -7.09
CA ILE A 7 4.29 1.39 -6.07
C ILE A 7 3.37 2.45 -6.66
N GLN A 8 2.08 2.15 -6.69
CA GLN A 8 1.04 3.11 -7.02
C GLN A 8 0.35 3.56 -5.73
N VAL A 9 0.60 4.80 -5.31
CA VAL A 9 0.02 5.34 -4.09
C VAL A 9 -1.46 5.63 -4.28
N GLU A 10 -2.30 5.05 -3.41
CA GLU A 10 -3.73 5.31 -3.38
C GLU A 10 -4.05 6.47 -2.42
N ARG A 11 -3.37 6.53 -1.27
CA ARG A 11 -3.55 7.56 -0.24
C ARG A 11 -2.39 7.62 0.75
N GLY A 12 -2.37 8.69 1.55
CA GLY A 12 -1.32 8.96 2.53
C GLY A 12 -0.09 9.62 1.92
N ALA A 13 1.00 9.66 2.69
CA ALA A 13 2.26 10.24 2.23
C ALA A 13 2.87 9.43 1.07
N ASP A 14 3.20 10.12 -0.03
CA ASP A 14 3.81 9.47 -1.18
C ASP A 14 5.24 9.04 -0.87
N ILE A 15 5.44 7.73 -0.68
CA ILE A 15 6.76 7.18 -0.38
C ILE A 15 7.67 7.12 -1.61
N THR A 16 7.12 7.20 -2.82
CA THR A 16 7.91 7.10 -4.07
C THR A 16 8.79 8.34 -4.29
N GLU A 17 8.41 9.46 -3.71
CA GLU A 17 9.18 10.71 -3.67
C GLU A 17 10.29 10.72 -2.61
N MET A 18 10.41 9.66 -1.81
CA MET A 18 11.38 9.57 -0.71
C MET A 18 12.62 8.75 -1.08
N GLU A 19 13.71 8.97 -0.35
CA GLU A 19 14.90 8.15 -0.42
C GLU A 19 14.82 6.97 0.54
N ALA A 20 15.35 5.81 0.12
CA ALA A 20 15.41 4.62 0.96
C ALA A 20 16.59 4.70 1.96
N PRO A 21 16.44 4.16 3.19
CA PRO A 21 15.26 3.50 3.73
C PRO A 21 14.15 4.48 4.12
N ILE A 22 12.89 4.03 4.01
CA ILE A 22 11.73 4.85 4.37
C ILE A 22 11.74 5.10 5.89
N PRO A 23 11.58 6.36 6.35
CA PRO A 23 11.58 6.68 7.77
C PRO A 23 10.39 6.03 8.47
N SER A 24 10.63 5.35 9.58
CA SER A 24 9.59 4.68 10.38
C SER A 24 8.60 5.63 11.07
N THR A 25 8.83 6.94 10.97
CA THR A 25 7.96 8.01 11.48
C THR A 25 7.02 8.56 10.41
N ILE A 26 6.99 7.98 9.21
CA ILE A 26 6.15 8.47 8.12
C ILE A 26 4.67 8.50 8.52
N GLY A 27 4.02 9.63 8.24
CA GLY A 27 2.62 9.87 8.60
C GLY A 27 2.38 10.26 10.07
N GLU A 28 3.41 10.36 10.92
CA GLU A 28 3.27 10.73 12.34
C GLU A 28 3.57 12.20 12.63
N GLY A 29 3.01 12.71 13.74
CA GLY A 29 3.29 14.04 14.27
C GLY A 29 2.49 15.17 13.62
N PHE A 30 1.67 14.89 12.62
CA PHE A 30 0.78 15.86 12.02
C PHE A 30 -0.37 16.18 12.96
N THR A 31 -0.71 17.45 13.08
CA THR A 31 -1.75 17.90 14.00
C THR A 31 -2.83 18.67 13.24
N PHE A 32 -4.10 18.34 13.50
CA PHE A 32 -5.24 19.02 12.89
C PHE A 32 -6.40 19.14 13.89
N CYS A 33 -7.32 20.07 13.63
CA CYS A 33 -8.50 20.28 14.46
C CYS A 33 -9.75 19.73 13.78
N LEU A 34 -10.53 18.95 14.50
CA LEU A 34 -11.84 18.46 14.07
C LEU A 34 -12.85 18.66 15.20
N ASN A 35 -13.96 19.35 14.93
CA ASN A 35 -15.02 19.65 15.91
C ASN A 35 -14.50 20.24 17.23
N GLY A 36 -13.55 21.20 17.14
CA GLY A 36 -12.95 21.85 18.30
C GLY A 36 -11.97 20.98 19.10
N LYS A 37 -11.67 19.77 18.64
CA LYS A 37 -10.66 18.87 19.24
C LYS A 37 -9.43 18.79 18.35
N GLN A 38 -8.27 18.88 18.96
CA GLN A 38 -6.99 18.72 18.28
C GLN A 38 -6.58 17.25 18.27
N TYR A 39 -6.31 16.70 17.10
CA TYR A 39 -5.82 15.34 16.90
C TYR A 39 -4.38 15.37 16.42
N THR A 40 -3.59 14.40 16.86
CA THR A 40 -2.23 14.17 16.37
C THR A 40 -2.17 12.78 15.73
N THR A 41 -1.55 12.69 14.55
CA THR A 41 -1.29 11.41 13.91
C THR A 41 -0.21 10.65 14.68
N ILE A 42 -0.55 9.44 15.07
CA ILE A 42 0.36 8.43 15.60
C ILE A 42 0.29 7.24 14.65
N GLY A 43 1.10 6.21 14.79
CA GLY A 43 0.67 4.96 14.16
C GLY A 43 1.07 3.69 14.86
N GLY A 44 0.93 2.60 14.11
CA GLY A 44 0.97 1.25 14.65
C GLY A 44 2.39 0.81 15.00
N TYR A 45 2.55 0.27 16.21
CA TYR A 45 3.81 -0.31 16.66
C TYR A 45 3.60 -1.69 17.26
N THR A 46 4.35 -2.67 16.76
CA THR A 46 4.45 -4.01 17.36
C THR A 46 5.85 -4.22 17.91
N LYS A 47 5.96 -4.49 19.21
CA LYS A 47 7.24 -4.73 19.91
C LYS A 47 8.27 -3.60 19.66
N GLY A 48 7.81 -2.36 19.59
CA GLY A 48 8.65 -1.17 19.41
C GLY A 48 9.09 -0.89 17.97
N LYS A 49 8.55 -1.62 16.98
CA LYS A 49 8.83 -1.41 15.55
C LYS A 49 7.58 -0.94 14.83
N ARG A 50 7.74 -0.09 13.81
CA ARG A 50 6.64 0.47 13.02
C ARG A 50 6.00 -0.61 12.14
N ASP A 51 4.68 -0.74 12.18
CA ASP A 51 4.00 -1.73 11.36
C ASP A 51 3.91 -1.33 9.89
N VAL A 52 4.25 -2.26 8.99
CA VAL A 52 3.94 -2.18 7.55
C VAL A 52 3.39 -3.53 7.12
N GLU A 53 2.25 -3.50 6.43
CA GLU A 53 1.55 -4.70 5.99
C GLU A 53 1.58 -4.83 4.47
N PHE A 54 2.00 -5.99 4.00
CA PHE A 54 1.82 -6.46 2.63
C PHE A 54 0.65 -7.44 2.64
N TYR A 55 -0.48 -7.04 2.06
CA TYR A 55 -1.69 -7.85 2.00
C TYR A 55 -1.85 -8.42 0.61
N ILE A 56 -1.66 -9.73 0.47
CA ILE A 56 -1.74 -10.46 -0.79
C ILE A 56 -3.13 -11.08 -0.92
N THR A 57 -3.79 -10.83 -2.05
CA THR A 57 -5.09 -11.42 -2.40
C THR A 57 -5.05 -12.14 -3.73
N SER A 58 -5.86 -13.17 -3.90
CA SER A 58 -6.16 -13.77 -5.21
C SER A 58 -7.57 -13.37 -5.66
N TYR A 59 -7.77 -13.32 -6.98
CA TYR A 59 -9.09 -13.23 -7.57
C TYR A 59 -9.14 -14.05 -8.84
N ILE A 60 -10.12 -14.95 -8.92
CA ILE A 60 -10.46 -15.69 -10.14
C ILE A 60 -11.64 -14.94 -10.78
N GLY A 61 -11.32 -14.16 -11.80
CA GLY A 61 -12.31 -13.35 -12.51
C GLY A 61 -13.01 -14.08 -13.65
N TYR A 62 -14.03 -13.44 -14.21
CA TYR A 62 -14.72 -13.89 -15.43
C TYR A 62 -13.84 -13.86 -16.69
N CYS A 63 -12.62 -13.30 -16.60
CA CYS A 63 -11.60 -13.26 -17.65
C CYS A 63 -10.99 -14.66 -17.89
N GLY A 64 -11.75 -15.54 -18.53
CA GLY A 64 -11.30 -16.89 -18.89
C GLY A 64 -11.04 -17.85 -17.71
N GLY A 65 -11.46 -17.48 -16.49
CA GLY A 65 -11.16 -18.25 -15.27
C GLY A 65 -9.70 -18.12 -14.79
N ALA A 66 -8.96 -17.12 -15.29
CA ALA A 66 -7.58 -16.89 -14.88
C ALA A 66 -7.51 -16.33 -13.45
N GLU A 67 -6.66 -16.95 -12.62
CA GLU A 67 -6.31 -16.44 -11.30
C GLU A 67 -5.31 -15.29 -11.43
N HIS A 68 -5.60 -14.19 -10.73
CA HIS A 68 -4.73 -13.04 -10.59
C HIS A 68 -4.37 -12.84 -9.13
N TYR A 69 -3.14 -12.43 -8.88
CA TYR A 69 -2.66 -12.05 -7.56
C TYR A 69 -2.45 -10.55 -7.48
N TYR A 70 -2.75 -9.97 -6.33
CA TYR A 70 -2.62 -8.55 -6.05
C TYR A 70 -1.91 -8.39 -4.72
N CYS A 71 -1.26 -7.25 -4.52
CA CYS A 71 -0.77 -6.89 -3.20
C CYS A 71 -0.93 -5.41 -2.92
N SER A 72 -1.60 -5.10 -1.81
CA SER A 72 -1.62 -3.75 -1.26
C SER A 72 -0.62 -3.64 -0.11
N ILE A 73 0.06 -2.51 -0.05
CA ILE A 73 0.93 -2.08 1.05
C ILE A 73 0.13 -1.12 1.93
N SER A 74 0.19 -1.30 3.26
CA SER A 74 -0.48 -0.43 4.23
C SER A 74 0.46 -0.07 5.37
N ILE A 75 0.54 1.23 5.70
CA ILE A 75 1.19 1.72 6.92
C ILE A 75 0.13 2.42 7.76
N PRO A 76 -0.34 1.79 8.86
CA PRO A 76 -1.45 2.32 9.64
C PRO A 76 -1.05 3.57 10.43
N VAL A 77 -1.90 4.58 10.35
CA VAL A 77 -1.86 5.81 11.12
C VAL A 77 -3.20 5.97 11.84
N GLU A 78 -3.16 6.35 13.11
CA GLU A 78 -4.33 6.70 13.91
C GLU A 78 -4.30 8.18 14.26
N ASN A 79 -5.46 8.84 14.19
CA ASN A 79 -5.60 10.22 14.62
C ASN A 79 -6.09 10.25 16.06
N ARG A 80 -5.24 10.67 16.99
CA ARG A 80 -5.48 10.53 18.44
C ARG A 80 -5.70 11.87 19.14
N ASN A 81 -6.70 11.92 20.00
CA ASN A 81 -6.91 12.96 21.02
C ASN A 81 -7.16 12.23 22.36
N GLY A 82 -6.17 12.20 23.26
CA GLY A 82 -6.27 11.46 24.52
C GLY A 82 -6.55 9.97 24.29
N ASN A 83 -7.71 9.49 24.73
CA ASN A 83 -8.16 8.09 24.53
C ASN A 83 -9.12 7.92 23.33
N THR A 84 -9.35 8.99 22.56
CA THR A 84 -10.21 8.96 21.38
C THR A 84 -9.36 8.82 20.12
N THR A 85 -9.76 7.91 19.24
CA THR A 85 -9.20 7.77 17.90
C THR A 85 -10.28 8.03 16.84
N ILE A 86 -9.90 8.62 15.71
CA ILE A 86 -10.78 8.83 14.55
C ILE A 86 -10.09 8.37 13.26
N GLY A 87 -10.87 7.91 12.29
CA GLY A 87 -10.37 7.46 10.99
C GLY A 87 -11.38 7.68 9.87
N GLY A 88 -10.86 7.84 8.65
CA GLY A 88 -11.65 7.98 7.43
C GLY A 88 -12.55 9.21 7.44
N TYR A 89 -13.83 8.99 7.70
CA TYR A 89 -14.87 10.01 7.70
C TYR A 89 -15.50 10.11 9.08
N HIS A 90 -15.37 11.25 9.75
CA HIS A 90 -15.91 11.44 11.09
C HIS A 90 -16.78 12.70 11.16
N GLY A 91 -18.07 12.52 11.40
CA GLY A 91 -19.02 13.61 11.62
C GLY A 91 -19.25 14.52 10.41
N GLY A 92 -19.12 14.01 9.17
CA GLY A 92 -19.34 14.81 7.97
C GLY A 92 -18.09 15.38 7.32
N ILE A 93 -16.93 15.22 7.96
CA ILE A 93 -15.66 15.79 7.51
C ILE A 93 -14.71 14.65 7.13
N GLU A 94 -14.22 14.70 5.91
CA GLU A 94 -13.19 13.81 5.40
C GLU A 94 -11.83 14.25 5.95
N ILE A 95 -11.08 13.31 6.53
CA ILE A 95 -9.73 13.59 7.01
C ILE A 95 -8.82 13.80 5.79
N PRO A 96 -8.07 14.92 5.70
CA PRO A 96 -7.14 15.16 4.60
C PRO A 96 -6.22 13.97 4.34
N ASN A 97 -5.93 13.72 3.06
CA ASN A 97 -5.19 12.55 2.60
C ASN A 97 -3.84 12.36 3.34
N GLU A 98 -3.15 13.47 3.61
CA GLU A 98 -1.86 13.52 4.33
C GLU A 98 -1.91 12.95 5.76
N TYR A 99 -3.09 12.92 6.37
CA TYR A 99 -3.32 12.44 7.74
C TYR A 99 -3.98 11.04 7.76
N GLN A 100 -4.11 10.41 6.59
CA GLN A 100 -4.62 9.05 6.49
C GLN A 100 -3.48 8.03 6.52
N SER A 101 -3.81 6.80 6.91
CA SER A 101 -2.92 5.65 6.72
C SER A 101 -2.47 5.57 5.27
N PHE A 102 -1.16 5.36 5.07
CA PHE A 102 -0.62 5.10 3.76
C PHE A 102 -1.24 3.83 3.18
N LYS A 103 -1.64 3.90 1.92
CA LYS A 103 -2.07 2.75 1.15
C LYS A 103 -1.54 2.87 -0.27
N ALA A 104 -1.00 1.78 -0.79
CA ALA A 104 -0.56 1.68 -2.16
C ALA A 104 -0.76 0.26 -2.71
N SER A 105 -0.81 0.14 -4.02
CA SER A 105 -0.77 -1.14 -4.72
C SER A 105 0.62 -1.41 -5.28
N ILE A 106 1.03 -2.68 -5.28
CA ILE A 106 2.19 -3.13 -6.06
C ILE A 106 1.74 -3.28 -7.51
N VAL A 107 2.44 -2.60 -8.42
CA VAL A 107 2.17 -2.62 -9.85
C VAL A 107 3.37 -3.13 -10.64
N ARG A 108 3.09 -3.61 -11.85
CA ARG A 108 4.10 -4.01 -12.85
C ARG A 108 3.66 -3.60 -14.25
N PRO A 109 4.57 -3.50 -15.23
CA PRO A 109 4.18 -3.27 -16.60
C PRO A 109 3.63 -4.57 -17.19
N LEU A 110 2.63 -4.45 -18.06
CA LEU A 110 2.11 -5.57 -18.83
C LEU A 110 3.13 -6.01 -19.88
N THR A 111 3.41 -7.31 -19.98
CA THR A 111 4.31 -7.79 -21.03
C THR A 111 3.61 -7.82 -22.39
N LYS A 112 4.39 -7.90 -23.46
CA LYS A 112 3.86 -8.06 -24.82
C LYS A 112 3.02 -9.33 -24.98
N GLU A 113 3.46 -10.43 -24.38
CA GLU A 113 2.76 -11.72 -24.43
C GLU A 113 1.43 -11.65 -23.68
N GLU A 114 1.39 -10.97 -22.54
CA GLU A 114 0.16 -10.78 -21.77
C GLU A 114 -0.81 -9.84 -22.50
N ALA A 115 -0.32 -8.73 -23.07
CA ALA A 115 -1.16 -7.82 -23.84
C ALA A 115 -1.78 -8.47 -25.10
N ALA A 116 -1.20 -9.56 -25.60
CA ALA A 116 -1.75 -10.34 -26.70
C ALA A 116 -2.89 -11.28 -26.26
N ASP A 117 -3.03 -11.56 -24.97
CA ASP A 117 -4.12 -12.33 -24.38
C ASP A 117 -5.33 -11.42 -24.12
N THR A 118 -6.14 -11.23 -25.17
CA THR A 118 -7.31 -10.36 -25.10
C THR A 118 -8.44 -10.92 -24.24
N GLU A 119 -8.45 -12.22 -23.90
CA GLU A 119 -9.44 -12.76 -22.96
C GLU A 119 -9.20 -12.24 -21.53
N ARG A 120 -7.93 -11.97 -21.23
CA ARG A 120 -7.48 -11.52 -19.92
C ARG A 120 -7.23 -10.03 -19.83
N TRP A 121 -6.75 -9.42 -20.92
CA TRP A 121 -6.21 -8.06 -20.96
C TRP A 121 -6.78 -7.19 -22.08
N GLU A 122 -8.03 -7.44 -22.51
CA GLU A 122 -8.73 -6.75 -23.62
C GLU A 122 -8.50 -5.22 -23.69
N TRP A 123 -8.48 -4.55 -22.53
CA TRP A 123 -8.42 -3.10 -22.41
C TRP A 123 -7.02 -2.54 -22.17
N TYR A 124 -6.00 -3.39 -22.11
CA TYR A 124 -4.64 -3.01 -21.78
C TYR A 124 -3.68 -3.18 -22.96
N LYS A 125 -2.59 -2.44 -22.93
CA LYS A 125 -1.50 -2.47 -23.91
C LYS A 125 -0.19 -2.87 -23.24
N GLU A 126 0.76 -3.33 -24.05
CA GLU A 126 2.13 -3.55 -23.60
C GLU A 126 2.66 -2.31 -22.87
N GLY A 127 3.20 -2.50 -21.67
CA GLY A 127 3.75 -1.44 -20.84
C GLY A 127 2.76 -0.75 -19.90
N ASP A 128 1.44 -0.99 -20.02
CA ASP A 128 0.48 -0.46 -19.05
C ASP A 128 0.81 -0.98 -17.64
N MET A 129 0.75 -0.10 -16.64
CA MET A 129 0.97 -0.48 -15.25
C MET A 129 -0.29 -1.13 -14.69
N VAL A 130 -0.16 -2.39 -14.30
CA VAL A 130 -1.24 -3.22 -13.78
C VAL A 130 -0.92 -3.72 -12.38
N GLU A 131 -1.93 -3.75 -11.51
CA GLU A 131 -1.82 -4.31 -10.14
C GLU A 131 -1.91 -5.84 -10.13
N ALA A 132 -2.37 -6.42 -11.23
CA ALA A 132 -2.67 -7.83 -11.35
C ALA A 132 -1.44 -8.61 -11.83
N PHE A 133 -1.08 -9.65 -11.08
CA PHE A 133 0.01 -10.56 -11.39
C PHE A 133 -0.54 -11.93 -11.83
N CYS A 134 0.03 -12.47 -12.91
CA CYS A 134 -0.29 -13.82 -13.40
C CYS A 134 0.36 -14.93 -12.55
N SER A 135 1.31 -14.58 -11.68
CA SER A 135 2.06 -15.53 -10.87
C SER A 135 2.38 -14.99 -9.49
N LEU A 136 2.06 -15.77 -8.46
CA LEU A 136 2.46 -15.47 -7.09
C LEU A 136 4.00 -15.41 -6.93
N LYS A 137 4.74 -16.16 -7.76
CA LYS A 137 6.21 -16.13 -7.77
C LYS A 137 6.73 -14.77 -8.23
N GLU A 138 6.09 -14.17 -9.22
CA GLU A 138 6.45 -12.84 -9.71
C GLU A 138 6.13 -11.78 -8.67
N LEU A 139 4.91 -11.80 -8.11
CA LEU A 139 4.50 -10.90 -7.05
C LEU A 139 5.45 -10.97 -5.83
N ASN A 140 5.83 -12.17 -5.40
CA ASN A 140 6.77 -12.34 -4.29
C ASN A 140 8.15 -11.70 -4.57
N LYS A 141 8.62 -11.70 -5.83
CA LYS A 141 9.89 -11.02 -6.17
C LYS A 141 9.78 -9.50 -6.02
N CYS A 142 8.64 -8.92 -6.41
CA CYS A 142 8.38 -7.50 -6.20
C CYS A 142 8.32 -7.15 -4.71
N ILE A 143 7.61 -7.98 -3.91
CA ILE A 143 7.54 -7.81 -2.46
C ILE A 143 8.93 -7.86 -1.81
N GLU A 144 9.78 -8.83 -2.18
CA GLU A 144 11.14 -8.93 -1.63
C GLU A 144 12.01 -7.71 -1.95
N MET A 145 11.85 -7.11 -3.13
CA MET A 145 12.56 -5.88 -3.48
C MET A 145 12.01 -4.66 -2.73
N ILE A 146 10.68 -4.50 -2.66
CA ILE A 146 10.06 -3.38 -1.95
C ILE A 146 10.36 -3.47 -0.45
N ARG A 147 10.31 -4.67 0.15
CA ARG A 147 10.60 -4.88 1.57
C ARG A 147 11.97 -4.33 2.01
N GLN A 148 12.96 -4.25 1.11
CA GLN A 148 14.29 -3.72 1.43
C GLN A 148 14.28 -2.25 1.85
N ILE A 149 13.25 -1.49 1.49
CA ILE A 149 13.11 -0.09 1.92
C ILE A 149 12.57 0.05 3.35
N PHE A 150 12.12 -1.06 3.97
CA PHE A 150 11.60 -1.14 5.33
C PHE A 150 12.55 -1.96 6.22
N PRO A 151 13.64 -1.36 6.73
CA PRO A 151 14.66 -2.09 7.47
C PRO A 151 14.11 -2.70 8.77
N GLU A 152 14.46 -3.96 9.02
CA GLU A 152 13.85 -4.78 10.08
C GLU A 152 14.15 -4.30 11.50
N ASP A 153 15.18 -3.49 11.72
CA ASP A 153 15.45 -2.90 13.04
C ASP A 153 14.45 -1.79 13.39
N LYS A 154 13.81 -1.18 12.39
CA LYS A 154 12.81 -0.12 12.53
C LYS A 154 11.38 -0.56 12.24
N TRP A 155 11.22 -1.49 11.30
CA TRP A 155 9.92 -1.91 10.78
C TRP A 155 9.57 -3.34 11.18
N ASN A 156 8.31 -3.53 11.59
CA ASN A 156 7.66 -4.81 11.70
C ASN A 156 6.95 -5.08 10.36
N VAL A 157 7.63 -5.79 9.47
CA VAL A 157 7.08 -6.16 8.16
C VAL A 157 6.18 -7.37 8.32
N VAL A 158 4.90 -7.21 8.04
CA VAL A 158 3.89 -8.27 8.11
C VAL A 158 3.41 -8.62 6.71
N ILE A 159 3.48 -9.90 6.34
CA ILE A 159 2.91 -10.40 5.09
C ILE A 159 1.67 -11.22 5.43
N LYS A 160 0.51 -10.75 4.95
CA LYS A 160 -0.79 -11.41 5.08
C LYS A 160 -1.20 -11.99 3.72
N ARG A 161 -1.80 -13.17 3.71
CA ARG A 161 -2.25 -13.86 2.49
C ARG A 161 -3.71 -14.25 2.65
N ASN A 162 -4.53 -13.87 1.68
CA ASN A 162 -5.91 -14.28 1.51
C ASN A 162 -6.08 -14.73 0.06
N ILE A 163 -5.56 -15.92 -0.23
CA ILE A 163 -5.45 -16.50 -1.57
C ILE A 163 -6.28 -17.77 -1.68
#